data_AF-A0A377IVJ4-F1
#
_entry.id   AF-A0A377IVJ4-F1
#
_cell.length_a   1.000
_cell.length_b   1.000
_cell.length_c   1.000
_cell.angle_alpha   90.00
_cell.angle_beta   90.00
_cell.angle_gamma   90.00
#
_symmetry.space_group_name_H-M   'P 1'
#
loop_
_entity.id
_entity.type
_entity.pdbx_description
1 polymer ?
#
loop_
_entity_poly.entity_id
_entity_poly.type
_entity_poly.pdbx_seq_one_letter_code
_entity_poly.pdbx_strand_id
1 'polypeptide(L)' 'MTKKTNGAYLHRKGAIQDNAIMALLSDTLFRPRIERKRKGKGSYQRKAKHVGYGFEKPDYKSSILEAL' A
#
# COMPACT_ATOMS: atom_id res chain seq x y z
N MET A 1 17.06 35.49 5.80
CA MET A 1 16.40 35.14 4.52
C MET A 1 16.44 33.63 4.32
N THR A 2 15.46 32.89 4.86
CA THR A 2 15.35 31.43 4.69
C THR A 2 14.47 31.14 3.49
N LYS A 3 15.04 30.64 2.38
CA LYS A 3 14.24 30.23 1.22
C LYS A 3 13.41 29.01 1.59
N LYS A 4 12.09 29.14 1.57
CA LYS A 4 11.15 28.01 1.68
C LYS A 4 11.35 27.14 0.43
N THR A 5 11.88 25.93 0.60
CA THR A 5 11.93 24.94 -0.46
C THR A 5 10.51 24.40 -0.63
N ASN A 6 9.79 24.93 -1.61
CA ASN A 6 8.52 24.35 -2.04
C ASN A 6 8.80 22.88 -2.37
N GLY A 7 8.10 21.95 -1.71
CA GLY A 7 8.44 20.52 -1.59
C GLY A 7 8.43 19.74 -2.91
N ALA A 8 9.38 20.04 -3.78
CA ALA A 8 9.56 19.38 -5.07
C ALA A 8 10.20 18.01 -4.87
N TYR A 9 9.71 17.02 -5.63
CA TYR A 9 10.24 15.67 -5.63
C TYR A 9 11.57 15.60 -6.41
N LEU A 10 12.59 14.97 -5.81
CA LEU A 10 13.90 14.75 -6.43
C LEU A 10 13.89 13.42 -7.21
N HIS A 11 13.81 13.50 -8.54
CA HIS A 11 13.82 12.33 -9.43
C HIS A 11 15.24 11.81 -9.72
N ARG A 12 15.35 10.56 -10.16
CA ARG A 12 16.65 9.86 -10.38
C ARG A 12 17.11 9.85 -11.84
N LYS A 13 16.42 10.57 -12.73
CA LYS A 13 16.65 10.55 -14.19
C LYS A 13 17.77 11.49 -14.68
N GLY A 14 18.46 12.19 -13.79
CA GLY A 14 19.44 13.22 -14.15
C GLY A 14 18.78 14.45 -14.79
N ALA A 15 19.51 15.23 -15.58
CA ALA A 15 18.93 16.34 -16.32
C ALA A 15 18.03 15.83 -17.46
N ILE A 16 16.75 16.15 -17.39
CA ILE A 16 15.76 15.78 -18.42
C ILE A 16 15.90 16.78 -19.58
N GLN A 17 16.10 16.27 -20.80
CA GLN A 17 16.28 17.10 -22.00
C GLN A 17 14.97 17.29 -22.77
N ASP A 18 14.29 16.17 -23.13
CA ASP A 18 13.13 16.23 -24.01
C ASP A 18 11.79 16.19 -23.25
N ASN A 19 11.41 15.03 -22.71
CA ASN A 19 10.08 14.80 -22.12
C ASN A 19 10.14 14.50 -20.62
N ALA A 20 9.70 15.46 -19.82
CA ALA A 20 9.65 15.33 -18.37
C ALA A 20 8.62 14.31 -17.87
N ILE A 21 7.46 14.19 -18.52
CA ILE A 21 6.41 13.27 -18.09
C ILE A 21 6.86 11.83 -18.31
N MET A 22 7.43 11.51 -19.47
CA MET A 22 7.94 10.16 -19.75
C MET A 22 9.13 9.79 -18.86
N ALA A 23 10.00 10.74 -18.56
CA ALA A 23 11.09 10.54 -17.62
C ALA A 23 10.57 10.20 -16.23
N LEU A 24 9.57 10.94 -15.73
CA LEU A 24 8.96 10.68 -14.43
C LEU A 24 8.16 9.37 -14.42
N LEU A 25 7.40 9.08 -15.47
CA LEU A 25 6.61 7.84 -15.58
C LEU A 25 7.46 6.59 -15.43
N SER A 26 8.68 6.62 -15.98
CA SER A 26 9.64 5.52 -15.86
C SER A 26 10.52 5.59 -14.61
N ASP A 27 10.31 6.58 -13.73
CA ASP A 27 10.99 6.69 -12.43
C ASP A 27 10.28 5.85 -11.35
N THR A 28 10.99 5.59 -10.26
CA THR A 28 10.49 4.82 -9.12
C THR A 28 9.24 5.41 -8.46
N LEU A 29 8.97 6.70 -8.66
CA LEU A 29 7.78 7.39 -8.18
C LEU A 29 6.49 6.72 -8.68
N PHE A 30 6.45 6.38 -9.97
CA PHE A 30 5.27 5.82 -10.65
C PHE A 30 5.39 4.32 -10.93
N ARG A 31 6.07 3.58 -10.05
CA ARG A 31 6.14 2.11 -10.14
C ARG A 31 4.77 1.46 -9.92
N PRO A 32 4.49 0.32 -10.57
CA PRO A 32 3.31 -0.47 -10.25
C PRO A 32 3.36 -0.93 -8.78
N ARG A 33 2.24 -0.78 -8.07
CA ARG A 33 2.09 -1.22 -6.68
C ARG A 33 1.18 -2.44 -6.64
N ILE A 34 1.62 -3.46 -5.93
CA ILE A 34 0.84 -4.69 -5.74
C ILE A 34 0.26 -4.67 -4.33
N GLU A 35 -1.07 -4.71 -4.24
CA GLU A 35 -1.75 -4.82 -2.96
C GLU A 35 -1.64 -6.26 -2.41
N ARG A 36 -1.44 -6.39 -1.08
CA ARG A 36 -1.45 -7.69 -0.43
C ARG A 36 -2.88 -8.18 -0.27
N LYS A 37 -3.19 -9.31 -0.89
CA LYS A 37 -4.50 -9.98 -0.78
C LYS A 37 -4.73 -10.42 0.67
N ARG A 38 -5.98 -10.30 1.15
CA ARG A 38 -6.38 -10.74 2.50
C ARG A 38 -6.64 -12.25 2.61
N LYS A 39 -6.91 -12.93 1.49
CA LYS A 39 -7.17 -14.38 1.41
C LYS A 39 -6.53 -14.98 0.15
N GLY A 40 -6.21 -16.27 0.19
CA GLY A 40 -5.63 -17.02 -0.94
C GLY A 40 -4.10 -16.99 -1.00
N LYS A 41 -3.51 -17.17 -2.19
CA LYS A 41 -2.05 -17.24 -2.38
C LYS A 41 -1.37 -15.94 -1.94
N GLY A 42 -0.35 -16.06 -1.09
CA GLY A 42 0.43 -14.91 -0.59
C GLY A 42 -0.28 -14.06 0.47
N SER A 43 -1.43 -14.51 1.00
CA SER A 43 -2.17 -13.77 2.04
C SER A 43 -1.73 -14.07 3.48
N TYR A 44 -0.95 -15.13 3.71
CA TYR A 44 -0.52 -15.53 5.06
C TYR A 44 0.40 -14.47 5.68
N GLN A 45 0.06 -14.03 6.89
CA GLN A 45 0.84 -13.09 7.70
C GLN A 45 1.15 -13.75 9.04
N ARG A 46 2.44 -13.84 9.40
CA ARG A 46 2.88 -14.49 10.66
C ARG A 46 2.36 -13.77 11.92
N LYS A 47 2.16 -12.46 11.84
CA LYS A 47 1.62 -11.63 12.93
C LYS A 47 0.44 -10.83 12.39
N ALA A 48 -0.70 -10.94 13.04
CA ALA A 48 -1.85 -10.09 12.76
C ALA A 48 -1.63 -8.66 13.27
N LYS A 49 -2.38 -7.69 12.74
CA LYS A 49 -2.32 -6.28 13.19
C LYS A 49 -2.68 -6.13 14.67
N HIS A 50 -3.68 -6.89 15.12
CA HIS A 50 -4.13 -6.95 16.52
C HIS A 50 -3.97 -8.39 17.01
N VAL A 51 -3.19 -8.58 18.07
CA VAL A 51 -2.92 -9.88 18.68
C VAL A 51 -3.87 -10.02 19.88
N GLY A 52 -4.65 -11.12 19.94
CA GLY A 52 -5.52 -11.43 21.09
C GLY A 52 -6.98 -10.99 20.97
N TYR A 53 -7.34 -10.10 20.04
CA TYR A 53 -8.73 -9.88 19.65
C TYR A 53 -9.05 -10.76 18.45
N GLY A 54 -9.97 -11.70 18.63
CA GLY A 54 -10.47 -12.56 17.57
C GLY A 54 -10.81 -11.71 16.35
N PHE A 55 -10.05 -11.86 15.28
CA PHE A 55 -10.38 -11.24 14.01
C PHE A 55 -11.53 -12.06 13.43
N GLU A 56 -12.75 -11.77 13.87
CA GLU A 56 -13.96 -12.30 13.28
C GLU A 56 -13.95 -11.94 11.79
N LYS A 57 -13.97 -12.97 10.95
CA LYS A 57 -14.31 -12.79 9.54
C LYS A 57 -15.80 -12.39 9.52
N PRO A 58 -16.23 -11.38 8.75
CA PRO A 58 -17.64 -11.02 8.64
C PRO A 58 -18.48 -12.02 7.81
N ASP A 59 -17.91 -13.15 7.36
CA ASP A 59 -18.55 -13.99 6.35
C ASP A 59 -18.60 -15.47 6.75
N TYR A 60 -19.19 -15.76 7.91
CA TYR A 60 -20.19 -16.81 8.10
C TYR A 60 -20.82 -16.59 9.46
N LYS A 61 -22.14 -16.47 9.48
CA LYS A 61 -22.97 -16.30 10.67
C LYS A 61 -22.45 -17.15 11.82
N SER A 62 -22.05 -16.54 12.93
CA SER A 62 -21.78 -17.23 14.19
C SER A 62 -23.12 -17.72 14.74
N SER A 63 -23.48 -18.95 14.39
CA SER A 63 -24.66 -19.69 14.88
C SER A 63 -24.52 -20.10 16.35
N ILE A 64 -24.01 -19.21 17.21
CA ILE A 64 -23.97 -19.41 18.67
C ILE A 64 -25.22 -18.81 19.35
N LEU A 65 -26.06 -18.08 18.60
CA LEU A 65 -27.32 -17.49 19.10
C LEU A 65 -28.59 -18.28 18.74
N GLU A 66 -28.50 -19.46 18.09
CA GLU A 66 -29.67 -20.31 17.74
C GLU A 66 -29.89 -21.48 18.72
N ALA A 67 -29.12 -21.56 19.81
CA ALA A 67 -29.18 -22.66 20.78
C ALA A 67 -29.65 -22.21 22.19
N LEU A 68 -30.54 -21.21 22.25
CA LEU A 68 -31.33 -20.84 23.43
C LEU A 68 -32.82 -20.84 23.08
#